data_AF-A0A8H7L390-F1
#
_entry.id   AF-A0A8H7L390-F1
#
_cell.length_a   1.000
_cell.length_b   1.000
_cell.length_c   1.000
_cell.angle_alpha   90.00
_cell.angle_beta   90.00
_cell.angle_gamma   90.00
#
_symmetry.space_group_name_H-M   'P 1'
#
loop_
_entity.id
_entity.type
_entity.pdbx_description
1 polymer ?
#
loop_
_entity_poly.entity_id
_entity_poly.type
_entity_poly.pdbx_seq_one_letter_code
_entity_poly.pdbx_strand_id
1 'polypeptide(L)'
;MKSQSNRSSNCDAFEHLHPADITQAVLDAVWKEAIHEAPKSEVIILNEMEQELARFVASGLPQLHAYKKSDIPTTDPSAAILLPRSVLDLQDNELPYARRRPYIVASHIRIYKFLRTALSPVVRSSCEMFDPLGGPENGKHGGWVRAILSRDTGNSFGIRDNLNSGERHSGESGSEEKEMFGWGLWADASFFNHDPAASGIFEQTQPATSIMTSTSKPSTPSYHAIIFGASGLAGWGVVDQLLSNYPSPGTFSKVTALVNRPMSVKDSFWPIPATPALQLVSGADFAKGSVEEFTDWMRSNVADVESVTHAFHFAYKHEADSNAEVAVNRKMITNVVGALNALAPGLRFLAFPTGAKGYGIHIPGGVFEAPLVETMKLPEAEELKLHHHALRDVCDAGSSGRSWTWAEIRPDAIIGFVPNGSAFNITAHWGTYLATYALVEGKGAEVPFPGTDAAYAAKNSDASSAAIAKLSIWCSLHPEKSSGELFNVADSATPTPMSERWSALAKYFGLVGTGPVNNGDGMEKPGEYMNRHSQVLKDVGVKTSEVFQGGFLDQYGWWCIRDRQFSLEKARKAGWVDEMDPNASWYKAFDTFKAAGMLPK
;
A
#
# COMPACT_ATOMS: atom_id res chain seq x y z
N MET A 1 -23.41 27.69 29.10
CA MET A 1 -24.22 26.83 29.98
C MET A 1 -23.59 25.45 30.00
N LYS A 2 -23.27 24.93 31.19
CA LYS A 2 -22.70 23.60 31.42
C LYS A 2 -23.66 22.53 30.86
N SER A 3 -23.26 21.70 29.90
CA SER A 3 -23.96 20.43 29.66
C SER A 3 -23.34 19.38 30.56
N GLN A 4 -24.00 19.18 31.70
CA GLN A 4 -23.67 18.16 32.67
C GLN A 4 -23.66 16.77 32.03
N SER A 5 -22.68 15.98 32.44
CA SER A 5 -22.61 14.54 32.27
C SER A 5 -23.87 13.87 32.84
N ASN A 6 -24.68 13.26 31.97
CA ASN A 6 -25.61 12.21 32.37
C ASN A 6 -24.98 10.84 32.11
N ARG A 7 -23.76 10.61 32.64
CA ARG A 7 -23.30 9.25 32.93
C ARG A 7 -23.72 8.94 34.37
N SER A 8 -24.97 8.53 34.53
CA SER A 8 -25.37 7.79 35.73
C SER A 8 -25.79 6.40 35.27
N SER A 9 -25.03 5.40 35.69
CA SER A 9 -25.49 4.05 35.99
C SER A 9 -24.26 3.27 36.47
N ASN A 10 -24.47 2.29 37.35
CA ASN A 10 -23.45 1.46 38.02
C ASN A 10 -22.42 0.74 37.12
N CYS A 11 -22.38 0.96 35.81
CA CYS A 11 -21.40 0.36 34.89
C CYS A 11 -19.99 0.92 35.04
N ASP A 12 -19.83 2.13 35.59
CA ASP A 12 -18.53 2.82 35.67
C ASP A 12 -17.61 2.25 36.77
N ALA A 13 -18.15 1.43 37.68
CA ALA A 13 -17.36 0.77 38.74
C ALA A 13 -16.25 -0.14 38.19
N PHE A 14 -16.36 -0.59 36.93
CA PHE A 14 -15.42 -1.48 36.27
C PHE A 14 -14.47 -0.77 35.29
N GLU A 15 -14.61 0.54 35.07
CA GLU A 15 -13.71 1.31 34.19
C GLU A 15 -12.29 1.45 34.78
N HIS A 16 -12.11 1.14 36.06
CA HIS A 16 -10.85 1.29 36.80
C HIS A 16 -10.26 -0.03 37.33
N LEU A 17 -10.69 -1.19 36.79
CA LEU A 17 -10.09 -2.48 37.15
C LEU A 17 -8.61 -2.51 36.72
N HIS A 18 -7.71 -2.76 37.66
CA HIS A 18 -6.30 -2.93 37.35
C HIS A 18 -6.08 -4.27 36.61
N PRO A 19 -5.31 -4.33 35.51
CA PRO A 19 -5.10 -5.53 34.69
C PRO A 19 -4.76 -6.82 35.47
N ALA A 20 -3.99 -6.69 36.56
CA ALA A 20 -3.56 -7.82 37.39
C ALA A 20 -4.69 -8.45 38.22
N ASP A 21 -5.76 -7.69 38.50
CA ASP A 21 -6.86 -8.12 39.36
C ASP A 21 -8.02 -8.76 38.55
N ILE A 22 -7.92 -8.73 37.22
CA ILE A 22 -8.91 -9.33 36.31
C ILE A 22 -8.67 -10.84 36.23
N THR A 23 -9.53 -11.57 36.93
CA THR A 23 -9.63 -13.04 36.91
C THR A 23 -10.98 -13.46 36.34
N GLN A 24 -11.12 -14.73 35.93
CA GLN A 24 -12.41 -15.24 35.44
C GLN A 24 -13.51 -15.10 36.49
N ALA A 25 -13.19 -15.32 37.78
CA ALA A 25 -14.13 -15.14 38.88
C ALA A 25 -14.62 -13.69 39.03
N VAL A 26 -13.74 -12.70 38.76
CA VAL A 26 -14.13 -11.29 38.72
C VAL A 26 -15.07 -11.04 37.54
N LEU A 27 -14.75 -11.52 36.34
CA LEU A 27 -15.62 -11.38 35.17
C LEU A 27 -17.01 -12.00 35.41
N ASP A 28 -17.05 -13.21 35.97
CA ASP A 28 -18.31 -13.89 36.30
C ASP A 28 -19.13 -13.12 37.33
N ALA A 29 -18.50 -12.50 38.32
CA ALA A 29 -19.18 -11.66 39.30
C ALA A 29 -19.77 -10.40 38.66
N VAL A 30 -19.04 -9.74 37.75
CA VAL A 30 -19.51 -8.56 37.01
C VAL A 30 -20.73 -8.90 36.16
N TRP A 31 -20.66 -10.01 35.43
CA TRP A 31 -21.78 -10.47 34.61
C TRP A 31 -23.01 -10.85 35.46
N LYS A 32 -22.79 -11.47 36.63
CA LYS A 32 -23.86 -11.80 37.58
C LYS A 32 -24.60 -10.55 38.07
N GLU A 33 -23.85 -9.52 38.44
CA GLU A 33 -24.42 -8.24 38.90
C GLU A 33 -25.27 -7.59 37.80
N ALA A 34 -24.81 -7.63 36.55
CA ALA A 34 -25.53 -7.08 35.41
C ALA A 34 -26.90 -7.73 35.15
N ILE A 35 -27.13 -8.98 35.57
CA ILE A 35 -28.44 -9.64 35.48
C ILE A 35 -29.45 -9.00 36.45
N HIS A 36 -29.05 -8.83 37.72
CA HIS A 36 -29.94 -8.47 38.81
C HIS A 36 -30.35 -6.99 38.83
N GLU A 37 -29.60 -6.12 38.16
CA GLU A 37 -30.01 -4.74 37.95
C GLU A 37 -31.16 -4.69 36.93
N ALA A 38 -32.40 -4.46 37.38
CA ALA A 38 -33.52 -4.20 36.49
C ALA A 38 -33.20 -3.01 35.55
N PRO A 39 -33.68 -3.01 34.29
CA PRO A 39 -33.57 -1.81 33.46
C PRO A 39 -34.36 -0.71 34.16
N LYS A 40 -33.67 0.21 34.83
CA LYS A 40 -34.27 1.48 35.22
C LYS A 40 -34.69 2.18 33.93
N SER A 41 -35.65 3.09 34.01
CA SER A 41 -36.11 3.95 32.90
C SER A 41 -35.02 4.92 32.38
N GLU A 42 -33.76 4.52 32.51
CA GLU A 42 -32.56 5.27 32.22
C GLU A 42 -32.13 4.91 30.80
N VAL A 43 -31.98 5.93 29.96
CA VAL A 43 -31.61 5.76 28.56
C VAL A 43 -30.16 5.30 28.50
N ILE A 44 -29.92 4.07 28.05
CA ILE A 44 -28.56 3.54 27.84
C ILE A 44 -28.03 4.11 26.53
N ILE A 45 -27.02 4.98 26.62
CA ILE A 45 -26.36 5.59 25.47
C ILE A 45 -25.07 4.83 25.19
N LEU A 46 -24.97 4.25 24.00
CA LEU A 46 -23.77 3.58 23.49
C LEU A 46 -22.96 4.56 22.64
N ASN A 47 -21.62 4.53 22.75
CA ASN A 47 -20.75 5.22 21.79
C ASN A 47 -20.75 4.50 20.42
N GLU A 48 -20.17 5.12 19.39
CA GLU A 48 -20.17 4.59 18.02
C GLU A 48 -19.66 3.14 17.93
N MET A 49 -18.54 2.83 18.58
CA MET A 49 -17.98 1.48 18.59
C MET A 49 -18.86 0.48 19.35
N GLU A 50 -19.45 0.88 20.47
CA GLU A 50 -20.39 0.07 21.23
C GLU A 50 -21.70 -0.18 20.44
N GLN A 51 -22.15 0.79 19.64
CA GLN A 51 -23.29 0.63 18.75
C GLN A 51 -23.02 -0.39 17.66
N GLU A 52 -21.84 -0.37 17.05
CA GLU A 52 -21.46 -1.38 16.05
C GLU A 52 -21.39 -2.78 16.67
N LEU A 53 -20.77 -2.93 17.84
CA LEU A 53 -20.74 -4.21 18.56
C LEU A 53 -22.14 -4.68 18.97
N ALA A 54 -23.02 -3.76 19.38
CA ALA A 54 -24.41 -4.11 19.70
C ALA A 54 -25.17 -4.60 18.47
N ARG A 55 -25.00 -3.96 17.30
CA ARG A 55 -25.58 -4.43 16.02
C ARG A 55 -25.05 -5.81 15.64
N PHE A 56 -23.74 -6.01 15.79
CA PHE A 56 -23.10 -7.29 15.53
C PHE A 56 -23.69 -8.42 16.39
N VAL A 57 -23.76 -8.24 17.72
CA VAL A 57 -24.36 -9.22 18.62
C VAL A 57 -25.83 -9.45 18.29
N ALA A 58 -26.61 -8.38 18.06
CA ALA A 58 -28.03 -8.48 17.72
C ALA A 58 -28.26 -9.28 16.42
N SER A 59 -27.37 -9.16 15.43
CA SER A 59 -27.45 -9.94 14.18
C SER A 59 -27.19 -11.44 14.38
N GLY A 60 -26.39 -11.80 15.39
CA GLY A 60 -26.01 -13.19 15.68
C GLY A 60 -27.06 -13.97 16.48
N LEU A 61 -27.85 -13.31 17.33
CA LEU A 61 -28.83 -13.98 18.20
C LEU A 61 -29.92 -14.77 17.42
N PRO A 62 -30.54 -14.23 16.35
CA PRO A 62 -31.53 -14.97 15.56
C PRO A 62 -30.91 -16.14 14.79
N GLN A 63 -29.67 -16.01 14.34
CA GLN A 63 -28.95 -17.05 13.60
C GLN A 63 -28.66 -18.26 14.50
N LEU A 64 -28.18 -18.00 15.73
CA LEU A 64 -27.99 -19.04 16.74
C LEU A 64 -29.31 -19.72 17.11
N HIS A 65 -30.40 -18.95 17.23
CA HIS A 65 -31.72 -19.49 17.52
C HIS A 65 -32.24 -20.41 16.41
N ALA A 66 -32.09 -20.01 15.14
CA ALA A 66 -32.50 -20.79 13.99
C ALA A 66 -31.67 -22.08 13.87
N TYR A 67 -30.35 -21.99 14.05
CA TYR A 67 -29.44 -23.13 13.98
C TYR A 67 -29.75 -24.20 15.05
N LYS A 68 -29.95 -23.79 16.31
CA LYS A 68 -30.32 -24.76 17.38
C LYS A 68 -31.67 -25.45 17.15
N LYS A 69 -32.55 -24.88 16.32
CA LYS A 69 -33.88 -25.44 16.01
C LYS A 69 -33.93 -26.25 14.72
N SER A 70 -32.88 -26.21 13.89
CA SER A 70 -32.85 -26.95 12.63
C SER A 70 -32.31 -28.37 12.86
N ASP A 71 -33.15 -29.40 12.66
CA ASP A 71 -32.78 -30.82 12.68
C ASP A 71 -31.96 -31.22 11.42
N ILE A 72 -30.89 -30.46 11.10
CA ILE A 72 -30.05 -30.74 9.92
C ILE A 72 -28.97 -31.77 10.32
N PRO A 73 -28.92 -32.96 9.69
CA PRO A 73 -27.91 -33.97 9.98
C PRO A 73 -26.52 -33.49 9.53
N THR A 74 -25.56 -33.48 10.45
CA THR A 74 -24.21 -32.92 10.31
C THR A 74 -23.25 -33.69 9.38
N THR A 75 -23.75 -34.50 8.43
CA THR A 75 -22.91 -35.46 7.67
C THR A 75 -22.87 -35.27 6.15
N ASP A 76 -23.54 -34.27 5.57
CA ASP A 76 -23.39 -33.92 4.15
C ASP A 76 -22.48 -32.68 3.98
N PRO A 77 -21.23 -32.83 3.50
CA PRO A 77 -20.30 -31.72 3.31
C PRO A 77 -20.71 -30.76 2.18
N SER A 78 -21.59 -31.18 1.27
CA SER A 78 -21.99 -30.41 0.09
C SER A 78 -23.22 -29.52 0.34
N ALA A 79 -23.99 -29.81 1.39
CA ALA A 79 -25.09 -28.97 1.85
C ALA A 79 -24.63 -27.75 2.68
N ALA A 80 -23.32 -27.59 2.91
CA ALA A 80 -22.71 -26.55 3.73
C ALA A 80 -22.50 -25.20 3.00
N ILE A 81 -23.42 -24.80 2.14
CA ILE A 81 -23.43 -23.43 1.61
C ILE A 81 -24.11 -22.56 2.67
N LEU A 82 -23.31 -21.80 3.42
CA LEU A 82 -23.73 -20.80 4.41
C LEU A 82 -24.55 -21.38 5.58
N LEU A 83 -24.11 -22.47 6.19
CA LEU A 83 -24.51 -22.75 7.57
C LEU A 83 -23.65 -21.90 8.50
N PRO A 84 -24.18 -21.28 9.55
CA PRO A 84 -23.34 -20.61 10.54
C PRO A 84 -22.69 -21.68 11.43
N ARG A 85 -21.49 -22.19 11.08
CA ARG A 85 -20.60 -22.69 12.14
C ARG A 85 -20.44 -21.53 13.11
N SER A 86 -20.78 -21.83 14.35
CA SER A 86 -21.25 -20.83 15.28
C SER A 86 -20.12 -19.88 15.60
N VAL A 87 -20.36 -18.56 15.72
CA VAL A 87 -19.38 -17.64 16.34
C VAL A 87 -18.91 -18.18 17.70
N LEU A 88 -19.71 -19.00 18.36
CA LEU A 88 -19.36 -19.66 19.62
C LEU A 88 -18.22 -20.68 19.47
N ASP A 89 -17.94 -21.16 18.26
CA ASP A 89 -16.82 -22.06 17.94
C ASP A 89 -15.48 -21.30 17.84
N LEU A 90 -15.51 -19.97 17.73
CA LEU A 90 -14.30 -19.14 17.79
C LEU A 90 -13.67 -19.21 19.19
N GLN A 91 -12.38 -18.87 19.25
CA GLN A 91 -11.60 -18.93 20.48
C GLN A 91 -12.17 -18.05 21.60
N ASP A 92 -12.26 -18.68 22.77
CA ASP A 92 -12.36 -18.13 24.13
C ASP A 92 -11.45 -16.94 24.44
N ASN A 93 -11.77 -15.67 24.16
CA ASN A 93 -10.85 -14.56 24.39
C ASN A 93 -11.29 -13.56 25.49
N GLU A 94 -12.32 -13.85 26.29
CA GLU A 94 -12.84 -12.93 27.33
C GLU A 94 -11.73 -12.45 28.28
N LEU A 95 -11.06 -13.40 28.94
CA LEU A 95 -10.06 -13.12 29.96
C LEU A 95 -8.76 -12.52 29.39
N PRO A 96 -8.16 -13.06 28.32
CA PRO A 96 -7.00 -12.44 27.67
C PRO A 96 -7.27 -11.00 27.22
N TYR A 97 -8.47 -10.73 26.69
CA TYR A 97 -8.82 -9.41 26.17
C TYR A 97 -9.10 -8.41 27.31
N ALA A 98 -9.86 -8.82 28.32
CA ALA A 98 -10.11 -7.98 29.50
C ALA A 98 -8.83 -7.60 30.25
N ARG A 99 -7.84 -8.51 30.35
CA ARG A 99 -6.53 -8.19 30.96
C ARG A 99 -5.73 -7.17 30.17
N ARG A 100 -5.79 -7.21 28.84
CA ARG A 100 -5.10 -6.23 27.99
C ARG A 100 -5.81 -4.88 27.96
N ARG A 101 -7.14 -4.89 28.04
CA ARG A 101 -8.00 -3.72 27.88
C ARG A 101 -9.14 -3.74 28.90
N PRO A 102 -8.89 -3.41 30.19
CA PRO A 102 -9.89 -3.48 31.26
C PRO A 102 -11.22 -2.77 30.95
N TYR A 103 -11.16 -1.63 30.25
CA TYR A 103 -12.32 -0.84 29.86
C TYR A 103 -13.34 -1.60 28.98
N ILE A 104 -12.91 -2.70 28.34
CA ILE A 104 -13.80 -3.49 27.50
C ILE A 104 -14.89 -4.19 28.33
N VAL A 105 -14.59 -4.53 29.58
CA VAL A 105 -15.57 -5.18 30.47
C VAL A 105 -16.77 -4.26 30.67
N ALA A 106 -16.54 -2.99 30.99
CA ALA A 106 -17.60 -2.00 31.12
C ALA A 106 -18.38 -1.80 29.81
N SER A 107 -17.68 -1.82 28.67
CA SER A 107 -18.30 -1.68 27.34
C SER A 107 -19.22 -2.87 27.01
N HIS A 108 -18.77 -4.10 27.26
CA HIS A 108 -19.55 -5.32 27.06
C HIS A 108 -20.80 -5.35 27.95
N ILE A 109 -20.68 -4.92 29.21
CA ILE A 109 -21.83 -4.82 30.12
C ILE A 109 -22.83 -3.76 29.65
N ARG A 110 -22.37 -2.60 29.16
CA ARG A 110 -23.26 -1.58 28.57
C ARG A 110 -24.01 -2.12 27.36
N ILE A 111 -23.32 -2.80 26.45
CA ILE A 111 -23.93 -3.45 25.28
C ILE A 111 -24.96 -4.49 25.72
N TYR A 112 -24.63 -5.35 26.67
CA TYR A 112 -25.56 -6.35 27.22
C TYR A 112 -26.83 -5.70 27.80
N LYS A 113 -26.68 -4.67 28.64
CA LYS A 113 -27.83 -3.95 29.23
C LYS A 113 -28.65 -3.23 28.16
N PHE A 114 -28.00 -2.64 27.15
CA PHE A 114 -28.67 -2.02 26.00
C PHE A 114 -29.50 -3.05 25.26
N LEU A 115 -28.92 -4.19 24.84
CA LEU A 115 -29.63 -5.24 24.11
C LEU A 115 -30.79 -5.82 24.92
N ARG A 116 -30.59 -6.04 26.22
CA ARG A 116 -31.66 -6.53 27.09
C ARG A 116 -32.83 -5.56 27.17
N THR A 117 -32.58 -4.25 27.03
CA THR A 117 -33.61 -3.20 27.06
C THR A 117 -34.24 -2.95 25.68
N ALA A 118 -33.44 -3.03 24.61
CA ALA A 118 -33.86 -2.73 23.24
C ALA A 118 -34.64 -3.89 22.59
N LEU A 119 -34.32 -5.15 22.93
CA LEU A 119 -35.01 -6.30 22.36
C LEU A 119 -36.36 -6.56 23.02
N SER A 120 -37.27 -7.18 22.25
CA SER A 120 -38.66 -7.42 22.64
C SER A 120 -38.77 -8.24 23.93
N PRO A 121 -39.85 -8.10 24.72
CA PRO A 121 -40.02 -8.82 25.98
C PRO A 121 -39.89 -10.35 25.85
N VAL A 122 -40.30 -10.92 24.70
CA VAL A 122 -40.22 -12.36 24.41
C VAL A 122 -38.76 -12.83 24.29
N VAL A 123 -37.93 -12.03 23.63
CA VAL A 123 -36.49 -12.31 23.43
C VAL A 123 -35.73 -12.06 24.74
N ARG A 124 -36.13 -11.02 25.49
CA ARG A 124 -35.57 -10.65 26.80
C ARG A 124 -35.71 -11.74 27.87
N SER A 125 -36.79 -12.52 27.83
CA SER A 125 -37.04 -13.63 28.76
C SER A 125 -36.27 -14.92 28.43
N SER A 126 -35.49 -14.94 27.35
CA SER A 126 -34.72 -16.11 26.96
C SER A 126 -33.46 -16.26 27.83
N CYS A 127 -33.49 -17.23 28.76
CA CYS A 127 -32.30 -17.58 29.55
C CYS A 127 -31.13 -18.00 28.67
N GLU A 128 -31.37 -18.67 27.54
CA GLU A 128 -30.30 -19.07 26.61
C GLU A 128 -29.54 -17.89 26.01
N MET A 129 -30.21 -16.74 25.82
CA MET A 129 -29.61 -15.55 25.24
C MET A 129 -29.00 -14.63 26.29
N PHE A 130 -29.68 -14.47 27.43
CA PHE A 130 -29.41 -13.41 28.40
C PHE A 130 -29.01 -13.89 29.81
N ASP A 131 -28.88 -15.19 30.07
CA ASP A 131 -28.27 -15.67 31.32
C ASP A 131 -26.75 -15.84 31.13
N PRO A 132 -25.91 -14.83 31.45
CA PRO A 132 -24.47 -14.85 31.22
C PRO A 132 -23.70 -15.89 32.05
N LEU A 133 -24.38 -16.63 32.93
CA LEU A 133 -23.83 -17.72 33.74
C LEU A 133 -24.48 -19.08 33.48
N GLY A 134 -25.41 -19.16 32.52
CA GLY A 134 -26.28 -20.33 32.28
C GLY A 134 -25.56 -21.69 32.13
N GLY A 135 -26.35 -22.76 32.29
CA GLY A 135 -25.90 -24.15 32.39
C GLY A 135 -25.24 -24.75 31.13
N PRO A 136 -24.67 -25.97 31.24
CA PRO A 136 -23.71 -26.56 30.27
C PRO A 136 -24.19 -26.70 28.82
N GLU A 137 -25.49 -26.55 28.55
CA GLU A 137 -26.09 -26.58 27.20
C GLU A 137 -26.01 -25.22 26.47
N ASN A 138 -25.62 -24.14 27.16
CA ASN A 138 -25.70 -22.76 26.66
C ASN A 138 -24.36 -22.19 26.15
N GLY A 139 -23.34 -23.03 25.97
CA GLY A 139 -21.99 -22.64 25.55
C GLY A 139 -21.02 -22.52 26.73
N LYS A 140 -19.71 -22.45 26.44
CA LYS A 140 -18.64 -22.46 27.46
C LYS A 140 -18.66 -21.28 28.44
N HIS A 141 -19.33 -20.19 28.08
CA HIS A 141 -19.56 -19.02 28.90
C HIS A 141 -21.06 -18.73 28.75
N GLY A 142 -21.83 -18.68 29.85
CA GLY A 142 -23.28 -18.63 29.79
C GLY A 142 -23.82 -17.52 28.86
N GLY A 143 -25.02 -17.71 28.32
CA GLY A 143 -25.79 -16.70 27.57
C GLY A 143 -25.16 -16.26 26.24
N TRP A 144 -25.86 -16.41 25.12
CA TRP A 144 -25.28 -16.10 23.81
C TRP A 144 -24.72 -14.68 23.68
N VAL A 145 -25.27 -13.68 24.36
CA VAL A 145 -24.73 -12.31 24.31
C VAL A 145 -23.30 -12.23 24.85
N ARG A 146 -23.05 -12.79 26.04
CA ARG A 146 -21.69 -12.80 26.63
C ARG A 146 -20.76 -13.65 25.78
N ALA A 147 -21.24 -14.81 25.34
CA ALA A 147 -20.45 -15.74 24.57
C ALA A 147 -20.04 -15.18 23.20
N ILE A 148 -20.86 -14.33 22.56
CA ILE A 148 -20.48 -13.61 21.33
C ILE A 148 -19.46 -12.50 21.65
N LEU A 149 -19.70 -11.72 22.70
CA LEU A 149 -18.82 -10.61 23.11
C LEU A 149 -17.44 -11.08 23.58
N SER A 150 -17.29 -12.34 24.01
CA SER A 150 -15.98 -12.91 24.33
C SER A 150 -15.19 -13.41 23.12
N ARG A 151 -15.70 -13.23 21.90
CA ARG A 151 -15.00 -13.58 20.65
C ARG A 151 -14.35 -12.36 20.01
N ASP A 152 -13.31 -12.61 19.23
CA ASP A 152 -12.67 -11.58 18.44
C ASP A 152 -13.52 -11.24 17.20
N THR A 153 -13.93 -9.98 17.07
CA THR A 153 -14.73 -9.49 15.94
C THR A 153 -13.91 -9.24 14.68
N GLY A 154 -12.58 -9.35 14.75
CA GLY A 154 -11.67 -9.21 13.59
C GLY A 154 -11.92 -10.18 12.43
N ASN A 155 -12.76 -11.21 12.65
CA ASN A 155 -13.15 -12.21 11.65
C ASN A 155 -14.59 -12.01 11.09
N SER A 156 -15.19 -10.83 11.25
CA SER A 156 -16.56 -10.56 10.80
C SER A 156 -16.61 -9.64 9.58
N PHE A 157 -17.42 -9.98 8.59
CA PHE A 157 -17.52 -9.27 7.30
C PHE A 157 -18.88 -8.56 7.13
N GLY A 158 -18.88 -7.38 6.51
CA GLY A 158 -20.10 -6.69 6.09
C GLY A 158 -20.57 -7.14 4.70
N ILE A 159 -21.88 -7.34 4.53
CA ILE A 159 -22.48 -7.68 3.23
C ILE A 159 -22.94 -6.39 2.55
N ARG A 160 -22.59 -6.22 1.27
CA ARG A 160 -23.04 -5.10 0.42
C ARG A 160 -24.00 -5.63 -0.63
N ASP A 161 -25.09 -4.91 -0.85
CA ASP A 161 -26.06 -5.27 -1.87
C ASP A 161 -25.48 -5.02 -3.27
N ASN A 162 -25.77 -5.95 -4.19
CA ASN A 162 -25.43 -5.88 -5.61
C ASN A 162 -26.69 -6.19 -6.43
N LEU A 163 -27.80 -5.53 -6.12
CA LEU A 163 -28.94 -5.47 -7.04
C LEU A 163 -28.64 -4.51 -8.18
N ASN A 164 -27.96 -5.03 -9.21
CA ASN A 164 -28.17 -4.69 -10.62
C ASN A 164 -27.38 -5.68 -11.50
N SER A 165 -27.86 -6.92 -11.54
CA SER A 165 -27.54 -7.88 -12.60
C SER A 165 -28.70 -7.92 -13.59
N GLY A 166 -28.81 -6.89 -14.43
CA GLY A 166 -29.80 -6.86 -15.50
C GLY A 166 -29.94 -5.49 -16.17
N GLU A 167 -29.56 -5.44 -17.45
CA GLU A 167 -29.86 -4.39 -18.44
C GLU A 167 -29.20 -3.01 -18.27
N ARG A 168 -28.20 -2.76 -19.12
CA ARG A 168 -27.62 -1.44 -19.37
C ARG A 168 -28.58 -0.63 -20.25
N HIS A 169 -29.07 0.49 -19.74
CA HIS A 169 -29.56 1.59 -20.57
C HIS A 169 -28.78 2.88 -20.32
N SER A 170 -28.66 3.62 -21.41
CA SER A 170 -27.76 4.72 -21.68
C SER A 170 -28.06 5.98 -20.86
N GLY A 171 -27.02 6.58 -20.31
CA GLY A 171 -26.88 8.03 -20.12
C GLY A 171 -27.74 8.65 -19.04
N GLU A 172 -27.24 8.69 -17.81
CA GLU A 172 -27.38 9.82 -16.88
C GLU A 172 -26.46 9.63 -15.66
N SER A 173 -25.90 10.73 -15.18
CA SER A 173 -25.02 10.80 -14.01
C SER A 173 -25.84 10.76 -12.72
N GLY A 174 -25.61 9.74 -11.88
CA GLY A 174 -26.16 9.66 -10.53
C GLY A 174 -25.30 8.74 -9.66
N SER A 175 -24.81 9.26 -8.54
CA SER A 175 -24.20 8.49 -7.46
C SER A 175 -25.27 7.63 -6.79
N GLU A 176 -25.39 6.36 -7.17
CA GLU A 176 -26.11 5.40 -6.32
C GLU A 176 -25.14 4.90 -5.25
N GLU A 177 -25.27 5.45 -4.04
CA GLU A 177 -24.70 4.89 -2.83
C GLU A 177 -25.14 3.42 -2.73
N LYS A 178 -24.18 2.48 -2.82
CA LYS A 178 -24.44 1.10 -2.44
C LYS A 178 -24.65 1.07 -0.94
N GLU A 179 -25.90 1.07 -0.49
CA GLU A 179 -26.26 0.91 0.91
C GLU A 179 -25.65 -0.40 1.45
N MET A 180 -24.95 -0.29 2.59
CA MET A 180 -24.49 -1.45 3.34
C MET A 180 -25.72 -2.09 3.99
N PHE A 181 -26.09 -3.30 3.59
CA PHE A 181 -27.35 -3.93 4.01
C PHE A 181 -27.37 -4.40 5.48
N GLY A 182 -26.27 -4.17 6.21
CA GLY A 182 -26.12 -4.46 7.64
C GLY A 182 -24.96 -5.42 7.95
N TRP A 183 -24.63 -5.51 9.24
CA TRP A 183 -23.66 -6.46 9.78
C TRP A 183 -24.31 -7.84 9.96
N GLY A 184 -23.73 -8.88 9.37
CA GLY A 184 -24.16 -10.26 9.56
C GLY A 184 -23.04 -11.09 10.17
N LEU A 185 -23.38 -11.83 11.23
CA LEU A 185 -22.47 -12.74 11.91
C LEU A 185 -22.22 -14.02 11.08
N TRP A 186 -21.19 -14.04 10.22
CA TRP A 186 -20.84 -15.19 9.38
C TRP A 186 -19.43 -15.68 9.69
N ALA A 187 -19.25 -16.48 10.75
CA ALA A 187 -17.93 -16.97 11.13
C ALA A 187 -17.29 -17.87 10.04
N ASP A 188 -18.11 -18.55 9.21
CA ASP A 188 -17.64 -19.38 8.10
C ASP A 188 -17.09 -18.63 6.89
N ALA A 189 -17.31 -17.32 6.79
CA ALA A 189 -16.58 -16.52 5.81
C ALA A 189 -15.05 -16.49 6.10
N SER A 190 -14.63 -16.95 7.29
CA SER A 190 -13.22 -17.14 7.66
C SER A 190 -12.63 -18.46 7.14
N PHE A 191 -13.45 -19.44 6.76
CA PHE A 191 -12.99 -20.76 6.28
C PHE A 191 -12.57 -20.78 4.80
N PHE A 192 -12.67 -19.64 4.10
CA PHE A 192 -12.09 -19.51 2.76
C PHE A 192 -10.56 -19.45 2.75
N ASN A 193 -9.88 -19.56 3.90
CA ASN A 193 -8.42 -19.40 3.95
C ASN A 193 -7.61 -20.39 4.82
N HIS A 194 -8.17 -21.51 5.26
CA HIS A 194 -7.37 -22.55 5.92
C HIS A 194 -7.87 -23.97 5.59
N ASP A 195 -7.08 -24.74 4.84
CA ASP A 195 -7.18 -26.20 4.76
C ASP A 195 -6.09 -26.85 5.65
N PRO A 196 -6.46 -27.45 6.80
CA PRO A 196 -5.55 -28.19 7.66
C PRO A 196 -5.67 -29.70 7.36
N ALA A 197 -5.07 -30.16 6.27
CA ALA A 197 -5.01 -31.59 5.94
C ALA A 197 -3.65 -32.01 5.38
N ALA A 198 -2.60 -32.03 6.23
CA ALA A 198 -1.42 -32.89 6.06
C ALA A 198 -0.51 -32.88 7.31
N SER A 199 -1.04 -33.25 8.48
CA SER A 199 -0.20 -33.54 9.65
C SER A 199 0.35 -34.96 9.54
N GLY A 200 1.42 -35.12 8.76
CA GLY A 200 2.22 -36.34 8.69
C GLY A 200 3.38 -36.29 9.69
N ILE A 201 3.35 -37.21 10.65
CA ILE A 201 4.39 -37.50 11.65
C ILE A 201 5.74 -37.74 10.96
N PHE A 202 6.82 -37.05 11.38
CA PHE A 202 8.19 -37.54 11.18
C PHE A 202 9.06 -37.31 12.42
N GLU A 203 9.71 -38.40 12.80
CA GLU A 203 10.54 -38.63 13.98
C GLU A 203 11.79 -37.74 14.05
N GLN A 204 12.19 -37.46 15.29
CA GLN A 204 13.51 -36.99 15.67
C GLN A 204 14.56 -38.07 15.34
N THR A 205 15.57 -37.71 14.53
CA THR A 205 16.92 -38.29 14.64
C THR A 205 17.98 -37.27 14.21
N GLN A 206 18.78 -36.78 15.16
CA GLN A 206 20.17 -36.36 14.89
C GLN A 206 21.04 -37.61 14.72
N PRO A 207 22.14 -37.58 13.94
CA PRO A 207 23.43 -37.26 14.58
C PRO A 207 24.49 -36.53 13.70
N ALA A 208 25.36 -35.80 14.43
CA ALA A 208 26.82 -35.65 14.31
C ALA A 208 27.49 -35.15 13.01
N THR A 209 28.06 -33.95 13.13
CA THR A 209 29.42 -33.49 12.70
C THR A 209 30.23 -34.30 11.69
N SER A 210 30.66 -33.63 10.61
CA SER A 210 32.03 -33.73 10.10
C SER A 210 32.44 -32.42 9.43
N ILE A 211 33.51 -31.82 9.96
CA ILE A 211 34.22 -30.66 9.41
C ILE A 211 35.15 -31.20 8.33
N MET A 212 34.95 -30.80 7.08
CA MET A 212 35.99 -30.87 6.05
C MET A 212 36.20 -29.47 5.45
N THR A 213 37.34 -28.89 5.80
CA THR A 213 37.89 -27.66 5.26
C THR A 213 38.32 -27.87 3.81
N SER A 214 37.50 -27.44 2.86
CA SER A 214 37.90 -27.21 1.47
C SER A 214 38.21 -25.73 1.28
N THR A 215 39.48 -25.42 1.09
CA THR A 215 39.99 -24.10 0.74
C THR A 215 39.62 -23.74 -0.70
N SER A 216 38.37 -23.33 -0.93
CA SER A 216 38.01 -22.54 -2.11
C SER A 216 38.13 -21.06 -1.77
N LYS A 217 38.79 -20.27 -2.63
CA LYS A 217 38.72 -18.80 -2.60
C LYS A 217 37.26 -18.38 -2.38
N PRO A 218 36.95 -17.39 -1.52
CA PRO A 218 35.58 -16.97 -1.32
C PRO A 218 35.02 -16.49 -2.66
N SER A 219 34.11 -17.27 -3.25
CA SER A 219 33.25 -16.79 -4.32
C SER A 219 32.50 -15.60 -3.74
N THR A 220 32.60 -14.43 -4.38
CA THR A 220 31.72 -13.31 -4.09
C THR A 220 30.28 -13.84 -4.04
N PRO A 221 29.50 -13.56 -2.97
CA PRO A 221 28.14 -14.04 -2.88
C PRO A 221 27.36 -13.52 -4.09
N SER A 222 26.74 -14.44 -4.81
CA SER A 222 26.09 -14.17 -6.08
C SER A 222 24.62 -13.83 -5.80
N TYR A 223 24.24 -12.56 -5.93
CA TYR A 223 22.89 -12.12 -5.56
C TYR A 223 21.87 -12.29 -6.68
N HIS A 224 20.64 -12.65 -6.29
CA HIS A 224 19.46 -12.63 -7.15
C HIS A 224 18.54 -11.49 -6.72
N ALA A 225 18.32 -10.54 -7.64
CA ALA A 225 17.39 -9.43 -7.49
C ALA A 225 16.04 -9.74 -8.15
N ILE A 226 14.94 -9.45 -7.45
CA ILE A 226 13.59 -9.47 -8.02
C ILE A 226 12.96 -8.07 -7.97
N ILE A 227 12.38 -7.62 -9.08
CA ILE A 227 11.81 -6.28 -9.23
C ILE A 227 10.31 -6.41 -9.49
N PHE A 228 9.50 -5.94 -8.55
CA PHE A 228 8.04 -5.83 -8.69
C PHE A 228 7.72 -4.46 -9.30
N GLY A 229 7.01 -4.45 -10.43
CA GLY A 229 6.76 -3.20 -11.18
C GLY A 229 7.93 -2.82 -12.08
N ALA A 230 8.62 -3.81 -12.67
CA ALA A 230 9.83 -3.61 -13.45
C ALA A 230 9.63 -2.71 -14.69
N SER A 231 8.44 -2.69 -15.29
CA SER A 231 8.13 -1.80 -16.42
C SER A 231 7.65 -0.41 -15.99
N GLY A 232 7.60 -0.10 -14.69
CA GLY A 232 7.27 1.23 -14.17
C GLY A 232 8.48 2.17 -14.19
N LEU A 233 8.26 3.47 -14.06
CA LEU A 233 9.30 4.49 -14.23
C LEU A 233 10.56 4.25 -13.37
N ALA A 234 10.40 4.02 -12.07
CA ALA A 234 11.52 3.76 -11.17
C ALA A 234 11.98 2.30 -11.21
N GLY A 235 11.07 1.33 -11.35
CA GLY A 235 11.42 -0.10 -11.50
C GLY A 235 12.24 -0.39 -12.75
N TRP A 236 11.97 0.33 -13.86
CA TRP A 236 12.73 0.24 -15.09
C TRP A 236 14.19 0.64 -14.87
N GLY A 237 14.42 1.70 -14.09
CA GLY A 237 15.75 2.14 -13.70
C GLY A 237 16.51 1.10 -12.89
N VAL A 238 15.83 0.36 -11.98
CA VAL A 238 16.47 -0.71 -11.21
C VAL A 238 16.99 -1.81 -12.13
N VAL A 239 16.17 -2.25 -13.07
CA VAL A 239 16.58 -3.27 -14.05
C VAL A 239 17.71 -2.74 -14.97
N ASP A 240 17.60 -1.51 -15.46
CA ASP A 240 18.64 -0.85 -16.28
C ASP A 240 20.00 -0.81 -15.58
N GLN A 241 20.03 -0.39 -14.31
CA GLN A 241 21.27 -0.29 -13.54
C GLN A 241 21.84 -1.67 -13.18
N LEU A 242 21.01 -2.64 -12.80
CA LEU A 242 21.47 -4.00 -12.52
C LEU A 242 22.08 -4.65 -13.77
N LEU A 243 21.42 -4.54 -14.92
CA LEU A 243 21.91 -5.05 -16.21
C LEU A 243 23.08 -4.25 -16.79
N SER A 244 23.33 -3.04 -16.26
CA SER A 244 24.54 -2.26 -16.50
C SER A 244 25.68 -2.63 -15.54
N ASN A 245 25.54 -3.75 -14.79
CA ASN A 245 26.49 -4.23 -13.80
C ASN A 245 26.75 -3.25 -12.63
N TYR A 246 25.79 -2.40 -12.27
CA TYR A 246 25.92 -1.56 -11.07
C TYR A 246 25.74 -2.42 -9.79
N PRO A 247 26.55 -2.20 -8.73
CA PRO A 247 27.67 -1.26 -8.64
C PRO A 247 28.97 -1.80 -9.25
N SER A 248 29.08 -3.11 -9.44
CA SER A 248 30.21 -3.74 -10.12
C SER A 248 29.80 -5.07 -10.78
N PRO A 249 30.49 -5.51 -11.84
CA PRO A 249 30.23 -6.81 -12.46
C PRO A 249 30.30 -7.96 -11.45
N GLY A 250 29.31 -8.85 -11.52
CA GLY A 250 29.24 -10.04 -10.66
C GLY A 250 28.63 -9.80 -9.28
N THR A 251 28.22 -8.59 -8.91
CA THR A 251 27.47 -8.34 -7.67
C THR A 251 26.14 -9.10 -7.66
N PHE A 252 25.39 -9.01 -8.76
CA PHE A 252 24.19 -9.82 -9.00
C PHE A 252 24.49 -10.80 -10.14
N SER A 253 24.00 -12.04 -10.03
CA SER A 253 24.06 -13.03 -11.12
C SER A 253 22.74 -13.21 -11.83
N LYS A 254 21.64 -12.87 -11.18
CA LYS A 254 20.29 -13.03 -11.72
C LYS A 254 19.42 -11.83 -11.38
N VAL A 255 18.61 -11.42 -12.37
CA VAL A 255 17.60 -10.38 -12.26
C VAL A 255 16.28 -10.95 -12.74
N THR A 256 15.27 -10.93 -11.88
CA THR A 256 13.89 -11.27 -12.23
C THR A 256 13.06 -10.00 -12.29
N ALA A 257 12.59 -9.63 -13.48
CA ALA A 257 11.75 -8.48 -13.75
C ALA A 257 10.28 -8.93 -13.84
N LEU A 258 9.44 -8.50 -12.89
CA LEU A 258 8.00 -8.78 -12.91
C LEU A 258 7.22 -7.60 -13.49
N VAL A 259 6.43 -7.87 -14.52
CA VAL A 259 5.56 -6.91 -15.19
C VAL A 259 4.13 -7.43 -15.21
N ASN A 260 3.15 -6.52 -15.18
CA ASN A 260 1.74 -6.91 -15.26
C ASN A 260 1.34 -7.20 -16.72
N ARG A 261 1.50 -6.20 -17.59
CA ARG A 261 1.17 -6.33 -19.02
C ARG A 261 2.29 -7.06 -19.77
N PRO A 262 1.96 -7.97 -20.71
CA PRO A 262 2.96 -8.64 -21.53
C PRO A 262 3.89 -7.65 -22.26
N MET A 263 5.19 -7.93 -22.22
CA MET A 263 6.23 -7.12 -22.87
C MET A 263 7.39 -8.03 -23.29
N SER A 264 8.06 -7.70 -24.41
CA SER A 264 9.29 -8.39 -24.80
C SER A 264 10.52 -7.68 -24.21
N VAL A 265 11.64 -8.40 -24.03
CA VAL A 265 12.92 -7.80 -23.57
C VAL A 265 13.41 -6.72 -24.55
N LYS A 266 13.11 -6.87 -25.84
CA LYS A 266 13.49 -5.86 -26.84
C LYS A 266 12.67 -4.58 -26.66
N ASP A 267 11.37 -4.71 -26.43
CA ASP A 267 10.46 -3.57 -26.28
C ASP A 267 10.60 -2.87 -24.91
N SER A 268 11.33 -3.47 -23.97
CA SER A 268 11.66 -2.82 -22.71
C SER A 268 12.78 -1.78 -22.84
N PHE A 269 13.58 -1.82 -23.91
CA PHE A 269 14.77 -0.97 -24.09
C PHE A 269 15.84 -1.14 -22.99
N TRP A 270 15.83 -2.27 -22.27
CA TRP A 270 16.92 -2.59 -21.34
C TRP A 270 18.22 -2.99 -22.07
N PRO A 271 19.38 -2.89 -21.39
CA PRO A 271 20.66 -3.31 -21.95
C PRO A 271 20.64 -4.77 -22.44
N ILE A 272 21.13 -4.96 -23.67
CA ILE A 272 21.34 -6.27 -24.29
C ILE A 272 22.78 -6.38 -24.85
N PRO A 273 23.46 -7.53 -24.73
CA PRO A 273 23.02 -8.74 -24.05
C PRO A 273 22.87 -8.51 -22.55
N ALA A 274 21.84 -9.14 -21.94
CA ALA A 274 21.58 -8.96 -20.52
C ALA A 274 22.66 -9.65 -19.68
N THR A 275 23.40 -8.86 -18.90
CA THR A 275 24.38 -9.33 -17.93
C THR A 275 24.22 -8.51 -16.65
N PRO A 276 23.78 -9.10 -15.51
CA PRO A 276 23.46 -10.50 -15.22
C PRO A 276 22.30 -11.12 -16.00
N ALA A 277 22.06 -12.43 -15.80
CA ALA A 277 20.98 -13.17 -16.44
C ALA A 277 19.62 -12.57 -16.10
N LEU A 278 18.85 -12.19 -17.12
CA LEU A 278 17.52 -11.60 -16.98
C LEU A 278 16.42 -12.65 -17.18
N GLN A 279 15.50 -12.74 -16.23
CA GLN A 279 14.20 -13.39 -16.36
C GLN A 279 13.10 -12.32 -16.41
N LEU A 280 12.38 -12.21 -17.51
CA LEU A 280 11.19 -11.36 -17.62
C LEU A 280 9.93 -12.21 -17.43
N VAL A 281 9.11 -11.87 -16.44
CA VAL A 281 7.84 -12.56 -16.14
C VAL A 281 6.69 -11.58 -16.27
N SER A 282 5.70 -11.92 -17.10
CA SER A 282 4.50 -11.11 -17.33
C SER A 282 3.29 -11.67 -16.57
N GLY A 283 2.24 -10.87 -16.42
CA GLY A 283 0.99 -11.28 -15.75
C GLY A 283 1.01 -11.10 -14.22
N ALA A 284 2.02 -10.42 -13.68
CA ALA A 284 2.13 -10.17 -12.25
C ALA A 284 1.13 -9.09 -11.81
N ASP A 285 0.04 -9.48 -11.16
CA ASP A 285 -0.92 -8.57 -10.55
C ASP A 285 -0.84 -8.66 -9.03
N PHE A 286 -0.16 -7.68 -8.44
CA PHE A 286 0.11 -7.66 -7.00
C PHE A 286 -1.15 -7.37 -6.17
N ALA A 287 -2.17 -6.75 -6.75
CA ALA A 287 -3.42 -6.39 -6.07
C ALA A 287 -4.49 -7.50 -6.17
N LYS A 288 -4.31 -8.46 -7.07
CA LYS A 288 -5.26 -9.56 -7.28
C LYS A 288 -5.06 -10.67 -6.24
N GLY A 289 -6.18 -11.22 -5.82
CA GLY A 289 -6.20 -12.42 -4.99
C GLY A 289 -5.69 -12.23 -3.56
N SER A 290 -5.48 -13.35 -2.88
CA SER A 290 -4.85 -13.45 -1.56
C SER A 290 -3.33 -13.57 -1.64
N VAL A 291 -2.66 -13.58 -0.48
CA VAL A 291 -1.23 -13.84 -0.37
C VAL A 291 -0.90 -15.23 -0.90
N GLU A 292 -1.71 -16.23 -0.58
CA GLU A 292 -1.54 -17.63 -0.98
C GLU A 292 -1.65 -17.77 -2.50
N GLU A 293 -2.68 -17.17 -3.10
CA GLU A 293 -2.87 -17.19 -4.56
C GLU A 293 -1.69 -16.50 -5.29
N PHE A 294 -1.21 -15.36 -4.79
CA PHE A 294 -0.04 -14.69 -5.36
C PHE A 294 1.24 -15.50 -5.14
N THR A 295 1.36 -16.19 -4.00
CA THR A 295 2.47 -17.11 -3.69
C THR A 295 2.50 -18.26 -4.68
N ASP A 296 1.37 -18.91 -4.95
CA ASP A 296 1.28 -20.01 -5.90
C ASP A 296 1.54 -19.54 -7.34
N TRP A 297 1.06 -18.34 -7.68
CA TRP A 297 1.39 -17.71 -8.96
C TRP A 297 2.90 -17.49 -9.07
N MET A 298 3.55 -16.92 -8.06
CA MET A 298 5.01 -16.72 -8.07
C MET A 298 5.77 -18.03 -8.17
N ARG A 299 5.39 -19.06 -7.38
CA ARG A 299 6.02 -20.39 -7.43
C ARG A 299 5.94 -21.01 -8.82
N SER A 300 4.85 -20.78 -9.53
CA SER A 300 4.61 -21.38 -10.86
C SER A 300 5.28 -20.60 -11.99
N ASN A 301 5.51 -19.29 -11.84
CA ASN A 301 5.93 -18.42 -12.94
C ASN A 301 7.33 -17.82 -12.77
N VAL A 302 7.87 -17.77 -11.55
CA VAL A 302 9.20 -17.25 -11.25
C VAL A 302 10.15 -18.41 -11.05
N ALA A 303 11.14 -18.52 -11.95
CA ALA A 303 12.12 -19.60 -11.88
C ALA A 303 13.16 -19.27 -10.81
N ASP A 304 13.58 -20.28 -10.05
CA ASP A 304 14.54 -20.15 -8.95
C ASP A 304 14.14 -19.05 -7.94
N VAL A 305 12.83 -18.91 -7.65
CA VAL A 305 12.30 -17.88 -6.74
C VAL A 305 12.89 -17.99 -5.33
N GLU A 306 13.27 -19.21 -4.92
CA GLU A 306 13.92 -19.52 -3.65
C GLU A 306 15.33 -18.95 -3.52
N SER A 307 15.98 -18.64 -4.65
CA SER A 307 17.30 -18.01 -4.66
C SER A 307 17.25 -16.49 -4.49
N VAL A 308 16.06 -15.88 -4.48
CA VAL A 308 15.90 -14.42 -4.32
C VAL A 308 16.53 -13.95 -3.00
N THR A 309 17.34 -12.90 -3.09
CA THR A 309 18.05 -12.29 -1.95
C THR A 309 17.71 -10.82 -1.77
N HIS A 310 17.42 -10.10 -2.86
CA HIS A 310 17.11 -8.68 -2.84
C HIS A 310 15.83 -8.43 -3.61
N ALA A 311 14.88 -7.75 -2.99
CA ALA A 311 13.60 -7.38 -3.58
C ALA A 311 13.51 -5.87 -3.75
N PHE A 312 12.92 -5.46 -4.86
CA PHE A 312 12.67 -4.06 -5.19
C PHE A 312 11.18 -3.92 -5.50
N HIS A 313 10.40 -3.37 -4.56
CA HIS A 313 8.97 -3.12 -4.76
C HIS A 313 8.73 -1.72 -5.32
N PHE A 314 8.64 -1.62 -6.65
CA PHE A 314 8.53 -0.37 -7.40
C PHE A 314 7.19 -0.28 -8.15
N ALA A 315 6.17 -0.94 -7.60
CA ALA A 315 4.80 -0.90 -8.10
C ALA A 315 3.96 0.05 -7.27
N TYR A 316 3.10 0.81 -7.93
CA TYR A 316 2.16 1.73 -7.30
C TYR A 316 0.88 1.74 -8.12
N LYS A 317 -0.26 1.83 -7.43
CA LYS A 317 -1.55 2.05 -8.07
C LYS A 317 -2.20 3.31 -7.51
N HIS A 318 -2.44 4.27 -8.39
CA HIS A 318 -3.16 5.49 -8.04
C HIS A 318 -4.65 5.23 -7.90
N GLU A 319 -5.27 5.83 -6.89
CA GLU A 319 -6.72 5.97 -6.76
C GLU A 319 -7.04 7.42 -6.38
N ALA A 320 -8.19 7.94 -6.83
CA ALA A 320 -8.57 9.33 -6.55
C ALA A 320 -8.89 9.55 -5.05
N ASP A 321 -9.47 8.55 -4.40
CA ASP A 321 -9.71 8.55 -2.95
C ASP A 321 -8.45 8.04 -2.21
N SER A 322 -8.02 8.79 -1.20
CA SER A 322 -6.81 8.47 -0.45
C SER A 322 -6.92 7.15 0.32
N ASN A 323 -8.11 6.81 0.84
CA ASN A 323 -8.28 5.56 1.58
C ASN A 323 -8.22 4.36 0.64
N ALA A 324 -8.85 4.44 -0.53
CA ALA A 324 -8.75 3.44 -1.59
C ALA A 324 -7.30 3.29 -2.07
N GLU A 325 -6.56 4.39 -2.25
CA GLU A 325 -5.15 4.37 -2.65
C GLU A 325 -4.29 3.67 -1.57
N VAL A 326 -4.47 4.03 -0.30
CA VAL A 326 -3.78 3.37 0.82
C VAL A 326 -4.10 1.89 0.86
N ALA A 327 -5.39 1.52 0.76
CA ALA A 327 -5.84 0.14 0.85
C ALA A 327 -5.28 -0.73 -0.28
N VAL A 328 -5.30 -0.25 -1.53
CA VAL A 328 -4.83 -1.04 -2.67
C VAL A 328 -3.32 -1.21 -2.66
N ASN A 329 -2.55 -0.16 -2.32
CA ASN A 329 -1.10 -0.27 -2.24
C ASN A 329 -0.66 -1.10 -1.03
N ARG A 330 -1.37 -1.01 0.11
CA ARG A 330 -1.17 -1.91 1.26
C ARG A 330 -1.36 -3.37 0.83
N LYS A 331 -2.44 -3.68 0.10
CA LYS A 331 -2.70 -5.02 -0.40
C LYS A 331 -1.58 -5.53 -1.31
N MET A 332 -1.11 -4.69 -2.24
CA MET A 332 -0.01 -5.04 -3.15
C MET A 332 1.26 -5.42 -2.40
N ILE A 333 1.70 -4.62 -1.44
CA ILE A 333 2.90 -4.92 -0.66
C ILE A 333 2.69 -6.12 0.27
N THR A 334 1.49 -6.31 0.84
CA THR A 334 1.17 -7.48 1.68
C THR A 334 1.32 -8.79 0.89
N ASN A 335 0.78 -8.84 -0.33
CA ASN A 335 0.92 -10.01 -1.21
C ASN A 335 2.39 -10.27 -1.54
N VAL A 336 3.15 -9.23 -1.88
CA VAL A 336 4.59 -9.34 -2.19
C VAL A 336 5.40 -9.84 -1.00
N VAL A 337 5.27 -9.20 0.16
CA VAL A 337 6.01 -9.56 1.38
C VAL A 337 5.64 -10.96 1.84
N GLY A 338 4.36 -11.33 1.79
CA GLY A 338 3.89 -12.67 2.14
C GLY A 338 4.48 -13.75 1.22
N ALA A 339 4.42 -13.56 -0.09
CA ALA A 339 4.98 -14.50 -1.06
C ALA A 339 6.51 -14.64 -0.93
N LEU A 340 7.23 -13.52 -0.75
CA LEU A 340 8.68 -13.55 -0.52
C LEU A 340 9.03 -14.29 0.77
N ASN A 341 8.28 -14.05 1.86
CA ASN A 341 8.48 -14.74 3.13
C ASN A 341 8.22 -16.25 3.07
N ALA A 342 7.35 -16.69 2.15
CA ALA A 342 7.04 -18.10 1.94
C ALA A 342 8.02 -18.80 0.99
N LEU A 343 8.52 -18.10 -0.03
CA LEU A 343 9.28 -18.71 -1.12
C LEU A 343 10.78 -18.44 -1.08
N ALA A 344 11.22 -17.31 -0.53
CA ALA A 344 12.60 -16.85 -0.59
C ALA A 344 13.28 -16.89 0.79
N PRO A 345 13.71 -18.06 1.29
CA PRO A 345 14.33 -18.19 2.61
C PRO A 345 15.66 -17.43 2.73
N GLY A 346 16.31 -17.13 1.60
CA GLY A 346 17.56 -16.36 1.52
C GLY A 346 17.37 -14.84 1.42
N LEU A 347 16.14 -14.32 1.54
CA LEU A 347 15.87 -12.88 1.44
C LEU A 347 16.71 -12.12 2.48
N ARG A 348 17.26 -10.98 2.03
CA ARG A 348 18.11 -10.08 2.83
C ARG A 348 17.58 -8.66 2.85
N PHE A 349 16.95 -8.22 1.76
CA PHE A 349 16.58 -6.82 1.65
C PHE A 349 15.35 -6.59 0.79
N LEU A 350 14.54 -5.60 1.15
CA LEU A 350 13.47 -5.04 0.34
C LEU A 350 13.56 -3.51 0.28
N ALA A 351 13.70 -2.93 -0.92
CA ALA A 351 13.61 -1.48 -1.10
C ALA A 351 12.30 -1.09 -1.80
N PHE A 352 11.71 0.04 -1.41
CA PHE A 352 10.55 0.62 -2.08
C PHE A 352 10.66 2.14 -2.17
N PRO A 353 10.23 2.76 -3.27
CA PRO A 353 10.17 4.21 -3.36
C PRO A 353 8.87 4.75 -2.78
N THR A 354 8.91 5.98 -2.27
CA THR A 354 7.72 6.78 -1.95
C THR A 354 7.74 8.07 -2.79
N GLY A 355 7.81 9.24 -2.15
CA GLY A 355 7.99 10.50 -2.86
C GLY A 355 7.76 11.73 -2.01
N ALA A 356 7.95 12.89 -2.62
CA ALA A 356 7.81 14.21 -2.02
C ALA A 356 6.47 14.47 -1.31
N LYS A 357 5.41 13.70 -1.62
CA LYS A 357 4.15 13.76 -0.88
C LYS A 357 4.36 13.53 0.63
N GLY A 358 5.38 12.78 1.04
CA GLY A 358 5.77 12.59 2.44
C GLY A 358 6.24 13.86 3.15
N TYR A 359 6.47 14.95 2.42
CA TYR A 359 6.74 16.30 2.93
C TYR A 359 5.55 17.25 2.74
N GLY A 360 4.41 16.76 2.28
CA GLY A 360 3.20 17.57 2.14
C GLY A 360 3.27 18.55 0.98
N ILE A 361 4.08 18.29 -0.06
CA ILE A 361 4.15 19.19 -1.22
C ILE A 361 2.82 19.34 -1.97
N HIS A 362 1.90 18.39 -1.77
CA HIS A 362 0.55 18.35 -2.35
C HIS A 362 -0.49 19.07 -1.49
N ILE A 363 -0.10 19.59 -0.33
CA ILE A 363 -0.98 20.35 0.56
C ILE A 363 -0.87 21.82 0.14
N PRO A 364 -1.99 22.53 -0.13
CA PRO A 364 -1.97 23.94 -0.47
C PRO A 364 -1.24 24.78 0.59
N GLY A 365 -0.34 25.66 0.15
CA GLY A 365 0.52 26.44 1.06
C GLY A 365 1.65 25.63 1.70
N GLY A 366 1.72 24.32 1.44
CA GLY A 366 2.66 23.28 1.93
C GLY A 366 2.99 23.30 3.41
N VAL A 367 3.89 22.39 3.82
CA VAL A 367 4.07 22.06 5.25
C VAL A 367 5.46 22.44 5.76
N PHE A 368 6.49 22.26 4.96
CA PHE A 368 7.89 22.48 5.35
C PHE A 368 8.59 23.41 4.37
N GLU A 369 9.59 24.12 4.88
CA GLU A 369 10.52 24.92 4.08
C GLU A 369 11.75 24.09 3.71
N ALA A 370 12.24 24.26 2.48
CA ALA A 370 13.40 23.54 1.99
C ALA A 370 14.73 24.04 2.64
N PRO A 371 15.78 23.21 2.70
CA PRO A 371 15.86 21.85 2.17
C PRO A 371 15.08 20.84 3.01
N LEU A 372 14.34 19.97 2.33
CA LEU A 372 13.54 18.93 2.96
C LEU A 372 14.44 17.80 3.47
N VAL A 373 14.28 17.43 4.73
CA VAL A 373 15.10 16.40 5.42
C VAL A 373 14.22 15.26 5.94
N GLU A 374 14.77 14.06 6.06
CA GLU A 374 14.04 12.82 6.41
C GLU A 374 13.44 12.83 7.82
N THR A 375 13.89 13.74 8.70
CA THR A 375 13.30 13.94 10.04
C THR A 375 12.02 14.78 10.02
N MET A 376 11.70 15.45 8.92
CA MET A 376 10.43 16.17 8.76
C MET A 376 9.29 15.17 8.57
N LYS A 377 8.37 15.14 9.53
CA LYS A 377 7.22 14.24 9.56
C LYS A 377 5.92 15.03 9.45
N LEU A 378 5.05 14.62 8.55
CA LEU A 378 3.73 15.20 8.42
C LEU A 378 2.92 15.05 9.71
N PRO A 379 1.92 15.92 9.94
CA PRO A 379 0.87 15.63 10.91
C PRO A 379 0.25 14.26 10.60
N GLU A 380 -0.03 13.48 11.64
CA GLU A 380 -0.51 12.09 11.52
C GLU A 380 -1.74 11.97 10.60
N ALA A 381 -2.70 12.89 10.72
CA ALA A 381 -3.90 12.91 9.89
C ALA A 381 -3.60 13.09 8.39
N GLU A 382 -2.50 13.74 8.01
CA GLU A 382 -2.07 13.86 6.62
C GLU A 382 -1.21 12.68 6.18
N GLU A 383 -0.38 12.13 7.08
CA GLU A 383 0.43 10.93 6.80
C GLU A 383 -0.43 9.70 6.53
N LEU A 384 -1.54 9.54 7.27
CA LEU A 384 -2.49 8.43 7.10
C LEU A 384 -3.24 8.47 5.76
N LYS A 385 -3.23 9.60 5.04
CA LYS A 385 -3.77 9.70 3.68
C LYS A 385 -2.80 9.19 2.61
N LEU A 386 -1.53 8.94 2.97
CA LEU A 386 -0.50 8.51 2.04
C LEU A 386 -0.18 7.03 2.25
N HIS A 387 -0.14 6.23 1.19
CA HIS A 387 0.21 4.82 1.27
C HIS A 387 1.61 4.53 1.86
N HIS A 388 2.47 5.54 2.02
CA HIS A 388 3.83 5.41 2.55
C HIS A 388 3.88 4.76 3.94
N HIS A 389 2.93 5.08 4.85
CA HIS A 389 2.87 4.44 6.17
C HIS A 389 2.53 2.95 6.05
N ALA A 390 1.59 2.61 5.16
CA ALA A 390 1.21 1.23 4.93
C ALA A 390 2.34 0.35 4.40
N LEU A 391 3.20 0.89 3.53
CA LEU A 391 4.39 0.18 3.05
C LEU A 391 5.35 -0.15 4.20
N ARG A 392 5.63 0.84 5.06
CA ARG A 392 6.48 0.68 6.26
C ARG A 392 5.89 -0.35 7.23
N ASP A 393 4.62 -0.20 7.60
CA ASP A 393 3.94 -1.13 8.52
C ASP A 393 4.03 -2.59 8.06
N VAL A 394 3.78 -2.83 6.77
CA VAL A 394 3.80 -4.18 6.20
C VAL A 394 5.22 -4.73 6.15
N CYS A 395 6.22 -3.89 5.84
CA CYS A 395 7.61 -4.32 5.84
C CYS A 395 8.11 -4.61 7.25
N ASP A 396 7.82 -3.75 8.24
CA ASP A 396 8.16 -3.95 9.65
C ASP A 396 7.55 -5.25 10.21
N ALA A 397 6.26 -5.46 9.99
CA ALA A 397 5.59 -6.68 10.41
C ALA A 397 6.15 -7.91 9.67
N GLY A 398 6.42 -7.76 8.37
CA GLY A 398 6.91 -8.82 7.51
C GLY A 398 8.34 -9.26 7.80
N SER A 399 9.21 -8.34 8.20
CA SER A 399 10.62 -8.60 8.49
C SER A 399 10.89 -8.99 9.93
N SER A 400 9.93 -8.79 10.84
CA SER A 400 10.09 -9.09 12.26
C SER A 400 10.50 -10.54 12.52
N GLY A 401 11.62 -10.72 13.21
CA GLY A 401 12.21 -12.04 13.52
C GLY A 401 12.83 -12.76 12.33
N ARG A 402 13.00 -12.10 11.18
CA ARG A 402 13.59 -12.67 9.96
C ARG A 402 14.96 -12.05 9.65
N SER A 403 15.68 -12.66 8.70
CA SER A 403 17.02 -12.23 8.29
C SER A 403 17.04 -11.03 7.35
N TRP A 404 15.89 -10.60 6.84
CA TRP A 404 15.80 -9.51 5.88
C TRP A 404 15.35 -8.21 6.54
N THR A 405 15.71 -7.08 5.92
CA THR A 405 15.29 -5.73 6.34
C THR A 405 14.87 -4.91 5.13
N TRP A 406 14.49 -3.64 5.33
CA TRP A 406 14.00 -2.79 4.28
C TRP A 406 14.56 -1.36 4.35
N ALA A 407 14.42 -0.61 3.26
CA ALA A 407 14.62 0.85 3.25
C ALA A 407 13.60 1.54 2.34
N GLU A 408 13.17 2.73 2.76
CA GLU A 408 12.33 3.65 1.99
C GLU A 408 13.20 4.64 1.22
N ILE A 409 12.96 4.79 -0.09
CA ILE A 409 13.68 5.74 -0.94
C ILE A 409 12.72 6.85 -1.38
N ARG A 410 13.03 8.10 -1.06
CA ARG A 410 12.13 9.23 -1.30
C ARG A 410 12.70 10.18 -2.37
N PRO A 411 12.18 10.12 -3.61
CA PRO A 411 12.50 11.08 -4.66
C PRO A 411 11.58 12.31 -4.63
N ASP A 412 12.01 13.38 -5.30
CA ASP A 412 11.12 14.44 -5.80
C ASP A 412 10.43 13.96 -7.10
N ALA A 413 10.38 14.76 -8.17
CA ALA A 413 9.88 14.29 -9.46
C ALA A 413 10.84 13.25 -10.04
N ILE A 414 10.27 12.13 -10.50
CA ILE A 414 11.06 11.04 -11.06
C ILE A 414 11.30 11.30 -12.56
N ILE A 415 12.57 11.31 -12.97
CA ILE A 415 12.99 11.54 -14.35
C ILE A 415 13.38 10.21 -15.00
N GLY A 416 12.76 9.84 -16.10
CA GLY A 416 13.12 8.59 -16.75
C GLY A 416 12.21 8.14 -17.89
N PHE A 417 12.55 6.96 -18.40
CA PHE A 417 11.85 6.29 -19.48
C PHE A 417 10.85 5.26 -18.94
N VAL A 418 9.76 5.08 -19.67
CA VAL A 418 8.79 4.01 -19.42
C VAL A 418 8.32 3.44 -20.76
N PRO A 419 8.47 2.13 -21.02
CA PRO A 419 8.26 1.56 -22.36
C PRO A 419 6.79 1.58 -22.80
N ASN A 420 5.86 1.45 -21.86
CA ASN A 420 4.42 1.42 -22.17
C ASN A 420 3.75 2.79 -22.12
N GLY A 421 4.45 3.82 -21.62
CA GLY A 421 3.85 5.08 -21.23
C GLY A 421 3.43 5.12 -19.75
N SER A 422 3.11 6.31 -19.26
CA SER A 422 2.55 6.56 -17.93
C SER A 422 1.97 7.98 -17.88
N ALA A 423 0.77 8.10 -17.32
CA ALA A 423 0.12 9.40 -17.07
C ALA A 423 0.87 10.25 -16.02
N PHE A 424 1.82 9.67 -15.28
CA PHE A 424 2.63 10.33 -14.24
C PHE A 424 4.11 10.48 -14.62
N ASN A 425 4.43 10.55 -15.93
CA ASN A 425 5.79 10.77 -16.40
C ASN A 425 5.99 12.19 -16.95
N ILE A 426 6.56 13.07 -16.12
CA ILE A 426 6.86 14.47 -16.49
C ILE A 426 7.88 14.55 -17.64
N THR A 427 8.81 13.60 -17.73
CA THR A 427 9.80 13.52 -18.81
C THR A 427 9.12 13.28 -20.15
N ALA A 428 8.21 12.31 -20.23
CA ALA A 428 7.45 12.06 -21.45
C ALA A 428 6.54 13.24 -21.82
N HIS A 429 5.88 13.83 -20.82
CA HIS A 429 4.94 14.94 -21.02
C HIS A 429 5.63 16.20 -21.58
N TRP A 430 6.68 16.70 -20.91
CA TRP A 430 7.42 17.87 -21.40
C TRP A 430 8.23 17.57 -22.66
N GLY A 431 8.80 16.38 -22.79
CA GLY A 431 9.49 15.98 -24.02
C GLY A 431 8.56 16.03 -25.23
N THR A 432 7.32 15.57 -25.08
CA THR A 432 6.33 15.58 -26.17
C THR A 432 5.84 16.99 -26.47
N TYR A 433 5.60 17.80 -25.43
CA TYR A 433 5.22 19.20 -25.60
C TYR A 433 6.30 19.99 -26.35
N LEU A 434 7.55 19.93 -25.91
CA LEU A 434 8.66 20.63 -26.54
C LEU A 434 8.93 20.13 -27.96
N ALA A 435 8.82 18.82 -28.20
CA ALA A 435 8.95 18.26 -29.55
C ALA A 435 7.82 18.74 -30.48
N THR A 436 6.57 18.79 -29.98
CA THR A 436 5.43 19.32 -30.75
C THR A 436 5.65 20.79 -31.08
N TYR A 437 6.04 21.58 -30.09
CA TYR A 437 6.31 23.01 -30.25
C TYR A 437 7.41 23.25 -31.28
N ALA A 438 8.50 22.47 -31.25
CA ALA A 438 9.57 22.56 -32.24
C ALA A 438 9.13 22.17 -33.66
N LEU A 439 8.20 21.23 -33.81
CA LEU A 439 7.66 20.84 -35.11
C LEU A 439 6.68 21.87 -35.69
N VAL A 440 5.91 22.54 -34.82
CA VAL A 440 4.88 23.51 -35.23
C VAL A 440 5.47 24.90 -35.44
N GLU A 441 6.20 25.42 -34.45
CA GLU A 441 6.72 26.81 -34.46
C GLU A 441 8.12 26.92 -35.07
N GLY A 442 8.83 25.79 -35.17
CA GLY A 442 10.17 25.70 -35.76
C GLY A 442 11.32 25.85 -34.77
N LYS A 443 12.52 25.44 -35.21
CA LYS A 443 13.76 25.58 -34.42
C LYS A 443 14.09 27.05 -34.21
N GLY A 444 14.54 27.38 -32.99
CA GLY A 444 14.85 28.75 -32.57
C GLY A 444 13.64 29.52 -32.05
N ALA A 445 12.43 28.95 -32.11
CA ALA A 445 11.25 29.57 -31.52
C ALA A 445 11.40 29.68 -29.99
N GLU A 446 10.87 30.78 -29.45
CA GLU A 446 10.79 30.99 -28.01
C GLU A 446 9.62 30.18 -27.44
N VAL A 447 9.88 29.39 -26.39
CA VAL A 447 8.86 28.61 -25.69
C VAL A 447 8.80 29.06 -24.23
N PRO A 448 7.75 29.83 -23.84
CA PRO A 448 7.55 30.24 -22.46
C PRO A 448 7.37 29.05 -21.53
N PHE A 449 7.89 29.14 -20.30
CA PHE A 449 7.61 28.16 -19.26
C PHE A 449 6.09 28.12 -18.98
N PRO A 450 5.44 26.94 -19.10
CA PRO A 450 4.01 26.80 -18.84
C PRO A 450 3.75 26.81 -17.34
N GLY A 451 3.64 28.00 -16.74
CA GLY A 451 3.49 28.13 -15.31
C GLY A 451 3.61 29.55 -14.80
N THR A 452 3.82 29.68 -13.48
CA THR A 452 3.97 30.97 -12.79
C THR A 452 5.45 31.37 -12.67
N ASP A 453 5.71 32.67 -12.48
CA ASP A 453 7.06 33.18 -12.24
C ASP A 453 7.68 32.58 -10.97
N ALA A 454 6.84 32.34 -9.96
CA ALA A 454 7.25 31.70 -8.72
C ALA A 454 7.73 30.27 -8.94
N ALA A 455 6.99 29.46 -9.71
CA ALA A 455 7.42 28.10 -10.05
C ALA A 455 8.66 28.08 -10.95
N TYR A 456 8.78 29.06 -11.85
CA TYR A 456 9.97 29.22 -12.70
C TYR A 456 11.23 29.53 -11.88
N ALA A 457 11.11 30.32 -10.81
CA ALA A 457 12.21 30.65 -9.91
C ALA A 457 12.52 29.55 -8.88
N ALA A 458 11.52 28.72 -8.53
CA ALA A 458 11.63 27.72 -7.46
C ALA A 458 12.69 26.65 -7.73
N LYS A 459 13.44 26.30 -6.68
CA LYS A 459 14.44 25.25 -6.69
C LYS A 459 13.86 23.87 -6.41
N ASN A 460 14.39 22.88 -7.10
CA ASN A 460 14.05 21.47 -6.92
C ASN A 460 15.27 20.55 -7.01
N SER A 461 15.02 19.29 -6.67
CA SER A 461 15.99 18.22 -6.66
C SER A 461 15.36 16.97 -7.29
N ASP A 462 14.96 17.07 -8.55
CA ASP A 462 14.43 15.93 -9.29
C ASP A 462 15.40 14.73 -9.23
N ALA A 463 14.85 13.52 -9.20
CA ALA A 463 15.60 12.29 -9.09
C ALA A 463 15.43 11.44 -10.34
N SER A 464 16.51 11.11 -11.02
CA SER A 464 16.42 10.15 -12.11
C SER A 464 16.08 8.75 -11.60
N SER A 465 15.40 7.98 -12.45
CA SER A 465 15.20 6.54 -12.26
C SER A 465 16.52 5.81 -11.98
N ALA A 466 17.64 6.28 -12.54
CA ALA A 466 18.96 5.74 -12.27
C ALA A 466 19.49 6.12 -10.87
N ALA A 467 19.34 7.36 -10.39
CA ALA A 467 19.72 7.72 -9.02
C ALA A 467 18.90 6.95 -7.98
N ILE A 468 17.58 6.84 -8.19
CA ILE A 468 16.68 6.05 -7.34
C ILE A 468 17.14 4.58 -7.32
N ALA A 469 17.41 4.00 -8.48
CA ALA A 469 17.89 2.63 -8.59
C ALA A 469 19.23 2.42 -7.88
N LYS A 470 20.20 3.30 -8.11
CA LYS A 470 21.53 3.21 -7.52
C LYS A 470 21.52 3.32 -6.01
N LEU A 471 20.74 4.24 -5.44
CA LEU A 471 20.59 4.34 -3.98
C LEU A 471 19.84 3.12 -3.42
N SER A 472 18.80 2.64 -4.10
CA SER A 472 18.07 1.44 -3.68
C SER A 472 18.98 0.21 -3.62
N ILE A 473 19.78 0.00 -4.67
CA ILE A 473 20.77 -1.08 -4.74
C ILE A 473 21.84 -0.87 -3.67
N TRP A 474 22.32 0.35 -3.46
CA TRP A 474 23.29 0.66 -2.42
C TRP A 474 22.77 0.32 -1.02
N CYS A 475 21.55 0.76 -0.66
CA CYS A 475 20.92 0.40 0.61
C CYS A 475 20.83 -1.11 0.76
N SER A 476 20.42 -1.79 -0.32
CA SER A 476 20.25 -3.24 -0.31
C SER A 476 21.55 -4.03 -0.02
N LEU A 477 22.69 -3.44 -0.36
CA LEU A 477 24.02 -4.00 -0.14
C LEU A 477 24.68 -3.53 1.16
N HIS A 478 24.08 -2.56 1.85
CA HIS A 478 24.57 -1.97 3.10
C HIS A 478 23.46 -1.93 4.18
N PRO A 479 22.88 -3.08 4.55
CA PRO A 479 21.81 -3.15 5.55
C PRO A 479 22.24 -2.62 6.92
N GLU A 480 23.53 -2.69 7.26
CA GLU A 480 24.09 -2.13 8.50
C GLU A 480 23.95 -0.60 8.61
N LYS A 481 23.66 0.07 7.49
CA LYS A 481 23.47 1.53 7.43
C LYS A 481 22.07 1.96 7.02
N SER A 482 21.27 1.04 6.49
CA SER A 482 20.00 1.37 5.82
C SER A 482 18.78 0.61 6.36
N SER A 483 18.99 -0.36 7.25
CA SER A 483 17.92 -1.17 7.84
C SER A 483 16.85 -0.32 8.53
N GLY A 484 15.62 -0.34 8.01
CA GLY A 484 14.46 0.39 8.53
C GLY A 484 14.51 1.90 8.28
N GLU A 485 15.42 2.36 7.44
CA GLU A 485 15.67 3.79 7.25
C GLU A 485 14.98 4.34 6.00
N LEU A 486 14.65 5.63 6.07
CA LEU A 486 14.22 6.47 4.95
C LEU A 486 15.40 7.30 4.43
N PHE A 487 15.63 7.33 3.12
CA PHE A 487 16.61 8.22 2.49
C PHE A 487 16.00 9.07 1.38
N ASN A 488 16.32 10.36 1.39
CA ASN A 488 16.11 11.23 0.24
C ASN A 488 17.06 10.87 -0.90
N VAL A 489 16.57 11.04 -2.13
CA VAL A 489 17.36 10.86 -3.34
C VAL A 489 17.11 11.96 -4.35
N ALA A 490 18.19 12.39 -4.99
CA ALA A 490 18.20 13.31 -6.12
C ALA A 490 19.45 13.02 -6.96
N ASP A 491 19.47 13.51 -8.20
CA ASP A 491 20.65 13.35 -9.07
C ASP A 491 21.87 14.10 -8.52
N SER A 492 21.66 15.27 -7.91
CA SER A 492 22.74 16.11 -7.38
C SER A 492 22.37 16.76 -6.05
N ALA A 493 23.37 16.95 -5.17
CA ALA A 493 23.20 17.72 -3.93
C ALA A 493 22.99 19.22 -4.19
N THR A 494 23.42 19.72 -5.35
CA THR A 494 23.14 21.09 -5.78
C THR A 494 21.76 21.14 -6.43
N PRO A 495 20.79 21.89 -5.86
CA PRO A 495 19.46 22.02 -6.44
C PRO A 495 19.47 22.94 -7.67
N THR A 496 18.52 22.73 -8.59
CA THR A 496 18.40 23.51 -9.82
C THR A 496 17.09 24.32 -9.79
N PRO A 497 17.11 25.63 -10.09
CA PRO A 497 15.88 26.37 -10.31
C PRO A 497 15.20 25.90 -11.61
N MET A 498 13.87 25.95 -11.66
CA MET A 498 13.14 25.54 -12.85
C MET A 498 13.52 26.37 -14.09
N SER A 499 13.95 27.62 -13.92
CA SER A 499 14.41 28.48 -15.00
C SER A 499 15.60 27.92 -15.77
N GLU A 500 16.60 27.40 -15.05
CA GLU A 500 17.75 26.73 -15.65
C GLU A 500 17.33 25.42 -16.31
N ARG A 501 16.46 24.64 -15.65
CA ARG A 501 15.98 23.37 -16.19
C ARG A 501 15.20 23.59 -17.49
N TRP A 502 14.24 24.51 -17.49
CA TRP A 502 13.40 24.78 -18.66
C TRP A 502 14.23 25.22 -19.87
N SER A 503 15.19 26.12 -19.65
CA SER A 503 16.12 26.55 -20.70
C SER A 503 16.91 25.36 -21.27
N ALA A 504 17.43 24.49 -20.40
CA ALA A 504 18.19 23.30 -20.80
C ALA A 504 17.35 22.27 -21.57
N LEU A 505 16.08 22.06 -21.18
CA LEU A 505 15.17 21.14 -21.87
C LEU A 505 14.73 21.69 -23.23
N ALA A 506 14.33 22.97 -23.30
CA ALA A 506 13.97 23.62 -24.56
C ALA A 506 15.12 23.57 -25.58
N LYS A 507 16.35 23.86 -25.12
CA LYS A 507 17.56 23.81 -25.95
C LYS A 507 17.80 22.43 -26.56
N TYR A 508 17.50 21.34 -25.84
CA TYR A 508 17.64 19.98 -26.37
C TYR A 508 16.76 19.76 -27.62
N PHE A 509 15.56 20.36 -27.66
CA PHE A 509 14.66 20.32 -28.83
C PHE A 509 14.95 21.41 -29.87
N GLY A 510 16.01 22.21 -29.68
CA GLY A 510 16.36 23.31 -30.57
C GLY A 510 15.46 24.54 -30.40
N LEU A 511 14.83 24.71 -29.24
CA LEU A 511 14.01 25.87 -28.87
C LEU A 511 14.77 26.79 -27.91
N VAL A 512 14.26 28.01 -27.73
CA VAL A 512 14.75 28.96 -26.72
C VAL A 512 13.75 28.99 -25.56
N GLY A 513 14.09 28.39 -24.43
CA GLY A 513 13.23 28.42 -23.25
C GLY A 513 13.21 29.82 -22.62
N THR A 514 12.03 30.41 -22.49
CA THR A 514 11.83 31.73 -21.86
C THR A 514 10.99 31.61 -20.58
N GLY A 515 10.93 32.69 -19.80
CA GLY A 515 10.09 32.75 -18.61
C GLY A 515 8.59 32.72 -18.95
N PRO A 516 7.72 32.56 -17.94
CA PRO A 516 6.27 32.69 -18.10
C PRO A 516 5.84 33.99 -18.76
N VAL A 517 4.69 33.94 -19.43
CA VAL A 517 3.99 35.14 -19.90
C VAL A 517 2.82 35.41 -18.96
N ASN A 518 2.62 36.67 -18.56
CA ASN A 518 1.54 37.10 -17.66
C ASN A 518 1.42 36.25 -16.38
N ASN A 519 2.56 35.82 -15.80
CA ASN A 519 2.59 34.94 -14.63
C ASN A 519 1.74 33.64 -14.80
N GLY A 520 1.65 33.13 -16.03
CA GLY A 520 0.88 31.92 -16.33
C GLY A 520 -0.61 32.13 -16.54
N ASP A 521 -1.12 33.37 -16.41
CA ASP A 521 -2.55 33.65 -16.60
C ASP A 521 -2.93 33.60 -18.08
N GLY A 522 -3.99 32.85 -18.37
CA GLY A 522 -4.48 32.60 -19.74
C GLY A 522 -3.52 31.83 -20.64
N MET A 523 -2.41 31.30 -20.13
CA MET A 523 -1.49 30.47 -20.93
C MET A 523 -2.15 29.14 -21.28
N GLU A 524 -2.03 28.76 -22.56
CA GLU A 524 -2.42 27.42 -23.01
C GLU A 524 -1.52 26.38 -22.34
N LYS A 525 -2.14 25.31 -21.81
CA LYS A 525 -1.40 24.25 -21.14
C LYS A 525 -0.69 23.33 -22.14
N PRO A 526 0.42 22.68 -21.75
CA PRO A 526 1.12 21.73 -22.62
C PRO A 526 0.20 20.65 -23.23
N GLY A 527 -0.68 20.06 -22.44
CA GLY A 527 -1.67 19.08 -22.88
C GLY A 527 -2.65 19.63 -23.92
N GLU A 528 -3.12 20.86 -23.74
CA GLU A 528 -4.03 21.55 -24.67
C GLU A 528 -3.33 21.82 -26.01
N TYR A 529 -2.11 22.36 -25.98
CA TYR A 529 -1.29 22.60 -27.17
C TYR A 529 -1.04 21.30 -27.94
N MET A 530 -0.62 20.25 -27.22
CA MET A 530 -0.39 18.92 -27.81
C MET A 530 -1.66 18.32 -28.44
N ASN A 531 -2.82 18.47 -27.81
CA ASN A 531 -4.09 17.98 -28.37
C ASN A 531 -4.48 18.73 -29.65
N ARG A 532 -4.36 20.06 -29.64
CA ARG A 532 -4.63 20.93 -30.80
C ARG A 532 -3.75 20.59 -32.00
N HIS A 533 -2.50 20.20 -31.75
CA HIS A 533 -1.51 19.85 -32.78
C HIS A 533 -1.25 18.35 -32.92
N SER A 534 -2.16 17.50 -32.42
CA SER A 534 -1.95 16.05 -32.38
C SER A 534 -1.69 15.41 -33.75
N GLN A 535 -2.16 16.03 -34.83
CA GLN A 535 -1.92 15.54 -36.20
C GLN A 535 -0.44 15.61 -36.59
N VAL A 536 0.29 16.64 -36.16
CA VAL A 536 1.72 16.81 -36.47
C VAL A 536 2.55 15.63 -35.98
N LEU A 537 2.23 15.12 -34.79
CA LEU A 537 2.91 13.97 -34.22
C LEU A 537 2.51 12.64 -34.86
N LYS A 538 1.25 12.52 -35.32
CA LYS A 538 0.81 11.37 -36.11
C LYS A 538 1.53 11.32 -37.46
N ASP A 539 1.70 12.47 -38.12
CA ASP A 539 2.33 12.56 -39.44
C ASP A 539 3.82 12.16 -39.41
N VAL A 540 4.51 12.42 -38.29
CA VAL A 540 5.90 11.98 -38.07
C VAL A 540 6.02 10.61 -37.37
N GLY A 541 4.91 9.91 -37.19
CA GLY A 541 4.87 8.50 -36.75
C GLY A 541 5.11 8.28 -35.25
N VAL A 542 4.82 9.25 -34.39
CA VAL A 542 4.94 9.09 -32.93
C VAL A 542 3.84 8.16 -32.39
N LYS A 543 4.21 7.24 -31.50
CA LYS A 543 3.27 6.41 -30.73
C LYS A 543 2.70 7.22 -29.56
N THR A 544 1.44 7.62 -29.65
CA THR A 544 0.86 8.68 -28.81
C THR A 544 -0.12 8.21 -27.71
N SER A 545 -0.48 6.94 -27.59
CA SER A 545 -1.67 6.55 -26.80
C SER A 545 -1.61 6.86 -25.30
N GLU A 546 -0.47 6.71 -24.63
CA GLU A 546 -0.36 6.91 -23.16
C GLU A 546 0.32 8.24 -22.76
N VAL A 547 1.14 8.84 -23.62
CA VAL A 547 1.90 10.07 -23.30
C VAL A 547 1.00 11.31 -23.23
N PHE A 548 -0.15 11.28 -23.92
CA PHE A 548 -1.10 12.39 -24.02
C PHE A 548 -2.08 12.49 -22.85
N GLN A 549 -2.10 11.48 -21.97
CA GLN A 549 -3.04 11.42 -20.85
C GLN A 549 -2.50 12.07 -19.56
N GLY A 550 -1.45 12.89 -19.66
CA GLY A 550 -0.78 13.54 -18.54
C GLY A 550 -1.42 14.84 -18.06
N GLY A 551 -2.74 15.02 -18.15
CA GLY A 551 -3.40 16.31 -17.82
C GLY A 551 -3.16 16.81 -16.38
N PHE A 552 -2.83 15.91 -15.45
CA PHE A 552 -2.37 16.30 -14.10
C PHE A 552 -1.01 17.02 -14.13
N LEU A 553 -0.12 16.64 -15.05
CA LEU A 553 1.23 17.20 -15.19
C LEU A 553 1.23 18.62 -15.76
N ASP A 554 0.14 19.03 -16.44
CA ASP A 554 -0.04 20.43 -16.85
C ASP A 554 0.02 21.37 -15.64
N GLN A 555 -0.41 20.93 -14.47
CA GLN A 555 -0.44 21.78 -13.28
C GLN A 555 0.94 21.96 -12.63
N TYR A 556 1.96 21.23 -13.07
CA TYR A 556 3.28 21.22 -12.42
C TYR A 556 3.87 22.64 -12.32
N GLY A 557 3.79 23.44 -13.39
CA GLY A 557 4.27 24.83 -13.41
C GLY A 557 3.41 25.84 -12.64
N TRP A 558 2.23 25.47 -12.18
CA TRP A 558 1.37 26.30 -11.34
C TRP A 558 1.36 25.86 -9.87
N TRP A 559 1.70 24.61 -9.60
CA TRP A 559 1.67 24.04 -8.26
C TRP A 559 3.00 24.18 -7.53
N CYS A 560 4.12 23.96 -8.22
CA CYS A 560 5.45 23.90 -7.63
C CYS A 560 6.08 25.30 -7.43
N ILE A 561 5.37 26.20 -6.75
CA ILE A 561 5.69 27.64 -6.63
C ILE A 561 6.71 28.00 -5.53
N ARG A 562 7.26 27.00 -4.83
CA ARG A 562 8.25 27.21 -3.76
C ARG A 562 9.40 26.24 -3.89
N ASP A 563 10.53 26.66 -3.34
CA ASP A 563 11.69 25.83 -3.09
C ASP A 563 11.28 24.54 -2.36
N ARG A 564 11.65 23.40 -2.93
CA ARG A 564 11.32 22.06 -2.40
C ARG A 564 12.47 21.06 -2.52
N GLN A 565 13.68 21.57 -2.72
CA GLN A 565 14.90 20.78 -2.82
C GLN A 565 15.09 19.86 -1.63
N PHE A 566 15.63 18.68 -1.88
CA PHE A 566 15.88 17.68 -0.84
C PHE A 566 17.31 17.85 -0.32
N SER A 567 17.50 17.63 0.97
CA SER A 567 18.83 17.40 1.52
C SER A 567 19.26 15.96 1.26
N LEU A 568 20.48 15.77 0.75
CA LEU A 568 21.11 14.45 0.61
C LEU A 568 22.06 14.13 1.78
N GLU A 569 22.12 14.97 2.81
CA GLU A 569 23.09 14.81 3.90
C GLU A 569 23.03 13.44 4.57
N LYS A 570 21.83 12.89 4.77
CA LYS A 570 21.67 11.58 5.42
C LYS A 570 22.31 10.46 4.59
N ALA A 571 22.03 10.41 3.30
CA ALA A 571 22.63 9.43 2.39
C ALA A 571 24.15 9.61 2.29
N ARG A 572 24.63 10.85 2.24
CA ARG A 572 26.07 11.18 2.20
C ARG A 572 26.78 10.76 3.50
N LYS A 573 26.18 11.02 4.66
CA LYS A 573 26.70 10.58 5.97
C LYS A 573 26.71 9.05 6.10
N ALA A 574 25.73 8.36 5.52
CA ALA A 574 25.71 6.89 5.46
C ALA A 574 26.76 6.34 4.47
N GLY A 575 27.20 7.13 3.50
CA GLY A 575 28.32 6.82 2.59
C GLY A 575 27.91 6.59 1.14
N TRP A 576 26.66 6.87 0.76
CA TRP A 576 26.28 6.97 -0.64
C TRP A 576 26.65 8.36 -1.15
N VAL A 577 27.60 8.45 -2.08
CA VAL A 577 28.20 9.71 -2.57
C VAL A 577 28.05 9.93 -4.07
N ASP A 578 27.28 9.08 -4.75
CA ASP A 578 27.02 9.23 -6.18
C ASP A 578 26.33 10.56 -6.48
N GLU A 579 26.83 11.25 -7.50
CA GLU A 579 26.28 12.46 -8.10
C GLU A 579 26.12 12.20 -9.61
N MET A 580 25.09 12.79 -10.19
CA MET A 580 24.72 12.67 -11.60
C MET A 580 24.40 14.07 -12.12
N ASP A 581 24.71 14.32 -13.40
CA ASP A 581 24.25 15.55 -14.06
C ASP A 581 22.71 15.50 -14.18
N PRO A 582 21.99 16.42 -13.52
CA PRO A 582 20.53 16.42 -13.55
C PRO A 582 19.94 16.55 -14.94
N ASN A 583 20.60 17.23 -15.88
CA ASN A 583 20.11 17.39 -17.25
C ASN A 583 20.40 16.17 -18.11
N ALA A 584 21.53 15.48 -17.89
CA ALA A 584 21.89 14.28 -18.65
C ALA A 584 20.84 13.17 -18.51
N SER A 585 20.21 13.05 -17.33
CA SER A 585 19.11 12.09 -17.09
C SER A 585 17.88 12.37 -17.96
N TRP A 586 17.51 13.64 -18.15
CA TRP A 586 16.43 14.02 -19.06
C TRP A 586 16.79 13.72 -20.50
N TYR A 587 18.01 14.08 -20.94
CA TYR A 587 18.45 13.86 -22.30
C TYR A 587 18.50 12.37 -22.64
N LYS A 588 19.07 11.53 -21.75
CA LYS A 588 19.05 10.07 -21.91
C LYS A 588 17.63 9.54 -22.04
N ALA A 589 16.69 10.01 -21.21
CA ALA A 589 15.30 9.59 -21.29
C ALA A 589 14.64 10.04 -22.60
N PHE A 590 14.86 11.28 -23.05
CA PHE A 590 14.38 11.75 -24.36
C PHE A 590 14.93 10.91 -25.50
N ASP A 591 16.24 10.65 -25.54
CA ASP A 591 16.88 9.78 -26.54
C ASP A 591 16.26 8.39 -26.54
N THR A 592 15.95 7.84 -25.36
CA THR A 592 15.30 6.53 -25.22
C THR A 592 13.85 6.57 -25.74
N PHE A 593 13.08 7.62 -25.43
CA PHE A 593 11.74 7.81 -26.00
C PHE A 593 11.77 7.98 -27.52
N LYS A 594 12.76 8.69 -28.08
CA LYS A 594 12.97 8.79 -29.53
C LYS A 594 13.27 7.43 -30.16
N ALA A 595 14.15 6.64 -29.53
CA ALA A 595 14.45 5.28 -29.96
C ALA A 595 13.21 4.37 -29.92
N ALA A 596 12.31 4.58 -28.95
CA ALA A 596 11.05 3.87 -28.83
C ALA A 596 9.96 4.33 -29.83
N GLY A 597 10.19 5.44 -30.53
CA GLY A 597 9.21 6.09 -31.40
C GLY A 597 8.10 6.78 -30.62
N MET A 598 8.34 7.13 -29.35
CA MET A 598 7.42 7.87 -28.48
C MET A 598 7.72 9.38 -28.48
N LEU A 599 8.87 9.78 -29.03
CA LEU A 599 9.17 11.15 -29.41
C LEU A 599 9.64 11.21 -30.88
N PRO A 600 9.46 12.34 -31.57
CA PRO A 600 10.03 12.56 -32.91
C PRO A 600 11.56 12.46 -32.88
N LYS A 601 12.16 11.91 -33.94
CA LYS A 601 13.61 11.72 -34.05
C LYS A 601 14.37 13.05 -34.06
#